data_AF-A0A7V3BIT4-F1
#
_entry.id   AF-A0A7V3BIT4-F1
#
_cell.length_a   1.000
_cell.length_b   1.000
_cell.length_c   1.000
_cell.angle_alpha   90.00
_cell.angle_beta   90.00
_cell.angle_gamma   90.00
#
_symmetry.space_group_name_H-M   'P 1'
#
loop_
_entity.id
_entity.type
_entity.pdbx_description
1 polymer ?
#
loop_
_entity_poly.entity_id
_entity_poly.type
_entity_poly.pdbx_seq_one_letter_code
_entity_poly.pdbx_strand_id
1 'polypeptide(L)'
;MGHPIGVISQTDLVEHDLTTERELTVEAPFYRRPYDDVLHPSRGFQIDEVSADTVQDVMTPFLVTVEETTPIRELAARMAKFGIHRLIVVDDDQQVSGIVTSMDVLRWVAEEAEE
;
A
#
# COMPACT_ATOMS: atom_id res chain seq x y z
N MET A 1 2.97 -4.82 23.93
CA MET A 1 2.37 -3.94 22.91
C MET A 1 3.37 -3.80 21.78
N GLY A 2 2.90 -3.64 20.54
CA GLY A 2 3.71 -3.79 19.33
C GLY A 2 3.90 -2.46 18.61
N HIS A 3 5.15 -2.04 18.49
CA HIS A 3 5.53 -0.97 17.56
C HIS A 3 5.52 -1.53 16.13
N PRO A 4 4.96 -0.82 15.14
CA PRO A 4 4.98 -1.31 13.77
C PRO A 4 6.43 -1.40 13.28
N ILE A 5 6.78 -2.49 12.59
CA ILE A 5 8.16 -2.77 12.11
C ILE A 5 8.30 -2.76 10.59
N GLY A 6 7.19 -2.67 9.86
CA GLY A 6 7.16 -2.64 8.40
C GLY A 6 5.75 -2.81 7.86
N VAL A 7 5.63 -2.63 6.55
CA VAL A 7 4.40 -2.87 5.78
C VAL A 7 4.72 -3.81 4.63
N ILE A 8 3.78 -4.71 4.34
CA ILE A 8 3.83 -5.55 3.15
C ILE A 8 2.58 -5.32 2.31
N SER A 9 2.78 -5.23 1.00
CA SER A 9 1.76 -4.98 -0.02
C SER A 9 1.96 -5.92 -1.20
N GLN A 10 1.04 -5.87 -2.17
CA GLN A 10 1.21 -6.64 -3.40
C GLN A 10 2.45 -6.22 -4.18
N THR A 11 2.87 -4.95 -4.10
CA THR A 11 4.10 -4.49 -4.75
C THR A 11 5.31 -5.17 -4.16
N ASP A 12 5.40 -5.28 -2.82
CA ASP A 12 6.52 -5.96 -2.16
C ASP A 12 6.59 -7.44 -2.56
N LEU A 13 5.44 -8.12 -2.65
CA LEU A 13 5.37 -9.52 -3.10
C LEU A 13 5.79 -9.69 -4.57
N VAL A 14 5.31 -8.82 -5.45
CA VAL A 14 5.68 -8.87 -6.88
C VAL A 14 7.15 -8.56 -7.08
N GLU A 15 7.70 -7.55 -6.41
CA GLU A 15 9.14 -7.24 -6.47
C GLU A 15 9.98 -8.39 -5.92
N HIS A 16 9.55 -9.03 -4.84
CA HIS A 16 10.21 -10.20 -4.27
C HIS A 16 10.20 -11.40 -5.22
N ASP A 17 9.06 -11.71 -5.83
CA ASP A 17 8.95 -12.80 -6.82
C ASP A 17 9.83 -12.51 -8.05
N LEU A 18 9.81 -11.28 -8.57
CA LEU A 18 10.65 -10.87 -9.72
C LEU A 18 12.15 -10.86 -9.44
N THR A 19 12.55 -10.60 -8.19
CA THR A 19 13.97 -10.59 -7.80
C THR A 19 14.49 -11.99 -7.50
N THR A 20 13.62 -12.86 -7.01
CA THR A 20 13.92 -14.27 -6.69
C THR A 20 13.91 -15.13 -7.96
N GLU A 21 12.95 -14.90 -8.86
CA GLU A 21 12.87 -15.50 -10.18
C GLU A 21 13.58 -14.60 -11.20
N ARG A 22 14.90 -14.78 -11.37
CA ARG A 22 15.60 -14.23 -12.54
C ARG A 22 15.01 -14.83 -13.83
N GLU A 23 14.00 -14.17 -14.41
CA GLU A 23 13.67 -14.09 -15.86
C GLU A 23 12.18 -13.76 -16.09
N LEU A 24 11.68 -12.61 -15.67
CA LEU A 24 10.52 -12.00 -16.34
C LEU A 24 10.71 -10.50 -16.52
N THR A 25 10.84 -10.08 -17.79
CA THR A 25 10.92 -8.66 -18.16
C THR A 25 9.55 -8.04 -17.93
N VAL A 26 9.37 -7.34 -16.82
CA VAL A 26 8.16 -6.53 -16.58
C VAL A 26 8.42 -5.11 -17.06
N GLU A 27 8.10 -4.86 -18.33
CA GLU A 27 7.80 -3.50 -18.77
C GLU A 27 6.37 -3.16 -18.32
N ALA A 28 6.21 -2.31 -17.28
CA ALA A 28 5.06 -1.40 -17.22
C ALA A 28 5.26 -0.26 -16.19
N PRO A 29 5.26 1.01 -16.63
CA PRO A 29 5.17 2.18 -15.76
C PRO A 29 3.73 2.30 -15.22
N PHE A 30 3.56 2.05 -13.92
CA PHE A 30 2.27 1.90 -13.22
C PHE A 30 1.32 3.10 -13.19
N TYR A 31 1.58 4.19 -13.92
CA TYR A 31 0.71 5.36 -13.96
C TYR A 31 0.53 5.92 -15.38
N ARG A 32 0.10 5.09 -16.33
CA ARG A 32 -0.67 5.53 -17.52
C ARG A 32 -1.19 4.33 -18.31
N ARG A 33 -2.47 4.01 -18.15
CA ARG A 33 -3.43 3.89 -19.26
C ARG A 33 -4.86 3.70 -18.73
N PRO A 34 -5.86 4.19 -19.48
CA PRO A 34 -7.24 4.22 -19.03
C PRO A 34 -7.81 2.81 -19.01
N TYR A 35 -8.74 2.57 -18.09
CA TYR A 35 -9.73 1.52 -18.20
C TYR A 35 -10.38 1.61 -19.57
N ASP A 36 -9.90 0.82 -20.52
CA ASP A 36 -10.72 0.19 -21.54
C ASP A 36 -9.85 -0.78 -22.34
N ASP A 37 -10.47 -1.93 -22.56
CA ASP A 37 -10.17 -2.95 -23.54
C ASP A 37 -9.20 -4.08 -23.17
N VAL A 38 -9.76 -5.27 -23.34
CA VAL A 38 -9.18 -6.61 -23.32
C VAL A 38 -8.85 -7.21 -21.94
N LEU A 39 -9.81 -8.00 -21.46
CA LEU A 39 -9.59 -9.22 -20.69
C LEU A 39 -8.53 -10.09 -21.40
N HIS A 40 -7.25 -9.82 -21.16
CA HIS A 40 -6.26 -10.88 -21.21
C HIS A 40 -6.43 -11.71 -19.94
N PRO A 41 -6.57 -13.04 -20.02
CA PRO A 41 -6.38 -13.90 -18.87
C PRO A 41 -4.88 -13.94 -18.60
N SER A 42 -4.31 -12.81 -18.20
CA SER A 42 -3.00 -12.78 -17.57
C SER A 42 -3.18 -13.62 -16.32
N ARG A 43 -2.48 -14.76 -16.27
CA ARG A 43 -2.31 -15.61 -15.09
C ARG A 43 -2.47 -14.75 -13.84
N GLY A 44 -3.56 -14.97 -13.11
CA GLY A 44 -3.75 -14.30 -11.83
C GLY A 44 -2.58 -14.61 -10.91
N PHE A 45 -2.52 -13.95 -9.76
CA PHE A 45 -1.60 -14.27 -8.65
C PHE A 45 -1.68 -15.77 -8.31
N GLN A 46 -0.92 -16.61 -9.02
CA GLN A 46 -0.77 -18.02 -8.73
C GLN A 46 0.47 -18.11 -7.85
N ILE A 47 0.28 -18.42 -6.57
CA ILE A 47 1.37 -18.86 -5.71
C ILE A 47 1.71 -20.27 -6.21
N ASP A 48 2.66 -20.35 -7.12
CA ASP A 48 3.10 -21.62 -7.71
C ASP A 48 3.98 -22.41 -6.72
N GLU A 49 4.65 -21.71 -5.79
CA GLU A 49 5.49 -22.30 -4.76
C GLU A 49 5.38 -21.51 -3.44
N VAL A 50 5.33 -22.21 -2.30
CA VAL A 50 5.36 -21.55 -0.99
C VAL A 50 6.82 -21.25 -0.66
N SER A 51 7.21 -19.98 -0.82
CA SER A 51 8.53 -19.49 -0.39
C SER A 51 8.75 -19.75 1.11
N ALA A 52 10.00 -20.04 1.48
CA ALA A 52 10.42 -20.19 2.88
C ALA A 52 10.72 -18.83 3.56
N ASP A 53 10.63 -17.73 2.82
CA ASP A 53 10.92 -16.38 3.29
C ASP A 53 9.84 -15.91 4.26
N THR A 54 10.26 -15.16 5.27
CA THR A 54 9.37 -14.60 6.27
C THR A 54 8.85 -13.23 5.84
N VAL A 55 7.77 -12.76 6.47
CA VAL A 55 7.28 -11.38 6.25
C VAL A 55 8.38 -10.34 6.47
N GLN A 56 9.30 -10.59 7.41
CA GLN A 56 10.41 -9.69 7.69
C GLN A 56 11.40 -9.58 6.53
N ASP A 57 11.52 -10.63 5.69
CA ASP A 57 12.43 -10.66 4.55
C ASP A 57 11.87 -9.88 3.35
N VAL A 58 10.54 -9.72 3.29
CA VAL A 58 9.84 -9.12 2.14
C VAL A 58 9.29 -7.72 2.41
N MET A 59 8.91 -7.42 3.67
CA MET A 59 8.24 -6.17 3.99
C MET A 59 9.11 -4.94 3.70
N THR A 60 8.48 -3.84 3.29
CA THR A 60 9.10 -2.52 3.32
C THR A 60 9.23 -2.06 4.79
N PRO A 61 10.44 -1.82 5.31
CA PRO A 61 10.65 -1.42 6.71
C PRO A 61 10.31 0.05 6.96
N PHE A 62 10.09 0.84 5.89
CA PHE A 62 9.78 2.26 5.99
C PHE A 62 8.28 2.46 6.23
N LEU A 63 7.95 2.99 7.40
CA LEU A 63 6.59 3.28 7.80
C LEU A 63 6.31 4.78 7.67
N VAL A 64 5.47 5.15 6.70
CA VAL A 64 4.85 6.47 6.74
C VAL A 64 3.67 6.38 7.71
N THR A 65 3.85 6.94 8.90
CA THR A 65 2.82 7.01 9.94
C THR A 65 2.25 8.42 10.06
N VAL A 66 1.08 8.50 10.68
CA VAL A 66 0.41 9.73 11.11
C VAL A 66 -0.12 9.53 12.53
N GLU A 67 -0.16 10.61 13.31
CA GLU A 67 -0.77 10.59 14.65
C GLU A 67 -2.30 10.64 14.55
N GLU A 68 -3.02 10.13 15.55
CA GLU A 68 -4.49 10.19 15.64
C GLU A 68 -5.04 11.62 15.52
N THR A 69 -4.26 12.62 15.91
CA THR A 69 -4.63 14.04 15.89
C THR A 69 -4.29 14.73 14.56
N THR A 70 -3.67 14.02 13.60
CA THR A 70 -3.25 14.59 12.31
C THR A 70 -4.46 15.05 11.50
N PRO A 71 -4.52 16.32 11.05
CA PRO A 71 -5.62 16.80 10.22
C PRO A 71 -5.75 16.01 8.91
N ILE A 72 -6.98 15.66 8.51
CA ILE A 72 -7.27 14.88 7.28
C ILE A 72 -6.62 15.51 6.04
N ARG A 73 -6.61 16.86 5.95
CA ARG A 73 -5.96 17.56 4.84
C ARG A 73 -4.45 17.29 4.76
N GLU A 74 -3.77 17.28 5.90
CA GLU A 74 -2.34 16.97 5.96
C GLU A 74 -2.09 15.51 5.59
N LEU A 75 -2.92 14.61 6.11
CA LEU A 75 -2.90 13.20 5.78
C LEU A 75 -3.04 12.95 4.27
N ALA A 76 -4.03 13.58 3.64
CA ALA A 76 -4.24 13.52 2.19
C ALA A 76 -3.05 14.09 1.40
N ALA A 77 -2.46 15.19 1.88
CA ALA A 77 -1.27 15.78 1.27
C ALA A 77 -0.06 14.84 1.37
N ARG A 78 0.11 14.11 2.48
CA ARG A 78 1.16 13.08 2.63
C ARG A 78 0.93 11.93 1.65
N MET A 79 -0.30 11.41 1.55
CA MET A 79 -0.66 10.37 0.57
C MET A 79 -0.29 10.79 -0.86
N ALA A 80 -0.68 12.01 -1.26
CA ALA A 80 -0.38 12.55 -2.59
C ALA A 80 1.13 12.77 -2.81
N LYS A 81 1.84 13.33 -1.82
CA LYS A 81 3.28 13.62 -1.91
C LYS A 81 4.12 12.35 -2.09
N PHE A 82 3.79 11.30 -1.36
CA PHE A 82 4.55 10.05 -1.36
C PHE A 82 4.02 9.02 -2.36
N GLY A 83 2.89 9.29 -3.02
CA GLY A 83 2.27 8.33 -3.94
C GLY A 83 1.75 7.07 -3.24
N ILE A 84 1.33 7.19 -1.97
CA ILE A 84 0.87 6.07 -1.13
C ILE A 84 -0.63 6.15 -0.89
N HIS A 85 -1.27 4.98 -0.87
CA HIS A 85 -2.72 4.85 -0.73
C HIS A 85 -3.18 4.50 0.69
N ARG A 86 -2.24 4.27 1.61
CA ARG A 86 -2.51 3.86 2.99
C ARG A 86 -1.50 4.46 3.94
N LEU A 87 -1.96 4.83 5.13
CA LEU A 87 -1.16 5.34 6.22
C LEU A 87 -1.51 4.59 7.50
N ILE A 88 -0.49 4.24 8.28
CA ILE A 88 -0.68 3.67 9.61
C ILE A 88 -0.91 4.82 10.59
N VAL A 89 -1.99 4.73 11.36
CA VAL A 89 -2.31 5.70 12.41
C VAL A 89 -1.74 5.19 13.71
N VAL A 90 -0.97 6.03 14.40
CA VAL A 90 -0.36 5.72 15.68
C VAL A 90 -0.85 6.64 16.78
N ASP A 91 -0.89 6.13 18.01
CA ASP A 91 -1.15 6.90 19.22
C ASP A 91 0.12 7.63 19.72
N ASP A 92 -0.02 8.35 20.84
CA ASP A 92 1.07 9.09 21.48
C ASP A 92 2.24 8.19 21.92
N ASP A 93 1.99 6.91 22.19
CA ASP A 93 2.98 5.89 22.57
C ASP A 93 3.58 5.17 21.34
N GLN A 94 3.33 5.68 20.12
CA GLN A 94 3.77 5.13 18.84
C GLN A 94 3.30 3.69 18.62
N GLN A 95 2.15 3.31 19.19
CA GLN A 95 1.48 2.04 18.94
C GLN A 95 0.47 2.21 17.82
N VAL A 96 0.22 1.14 17.06
CA VAL A 96 -0.78 1.17 15.98
C VAL A 96 -2.17 1.30 16.59
N SER A 97 -2.83 2.42 16.28
CA SER A 97 -4.24 2.65 16.60
C SER A 97 -5.17 2.28 15.43
N GLY A 98 -4.68 2.40 14.19
CA GLY A 98 -5.48 2.03 13.03
C GLY A 98 -4.77 2.18 11.69
N ILE A 99 -5.56 2.09 10.62
CA ILE A 99 -5.12 2.27 9.24
C ILE A 99 -6.16 3.13 8.54
N VAL A 100 -5.70 4.08 7.72
CA VAL A 100 -6.55 4.91 6.87
C VAL A 100 -6.10 4.81 5.43
N THR A 101 -7.06 4.69 4.52
CA THR A 101 -6.84 4.53 3.09
C THR A 101 -7.28 5.77 2.33
N SER A 102 -6.81 5.91 1.08
CA SER A 102 -7.29 6.96 0.19
C SER A 102 -8.79 6.87 -0.08
N MET A 103 -9.39 5.67 0.01
CA MET A 103 -10.84 5.49 -0.15
C MET A 103 -11.62 6.03 1.05
N ASP A 104 -11.08 5.94 2.27
CA ASP A 104 -11.70 6.52 3.45
C ASP A 104 -11.71 8.06 3.36
N VAL A 105 -10.61 8.65 2.87
CA VAL A 105 -10.54 10.09 2.59
C VAL A 105 -11.57 10.50 1.53
N LEU A 106 -11.70 9.73 0.45
CA LEU A 106 -12.70 9.99 -0.59
C LEU A 106 -14.13 9.89 -0.06
N ARG A 107 -14.42 8.90 0.80
CA ARG A 107 -15.73 8.75 1.44
C ARG A 107 -16.05 9.97 2.31
N TRP A 108 -15.11 10.38 3.15
CA TRP A 108 -15.30 11.56 4.01
C TRP A 108 -15.56 12.83 3.18
N VAL A 109 -14.80 13.06 2.10
CA VAL A 109 -15.03 14.21 1.19
C VAL A 109 -16.42 14.14 0.54
N ALA A 110 -16.90 12.94 0.18
CA ALA A 110 -18.22 12.77 -0.42
C ALA A 110 -19.34 13.09 0.59
N GLU A 111 -19.19 12.68 1.85
CA GLU A 111 -20.13 12.95 2.93
C GLU A 111 -20.20 14.46 3.25
N GLU A 112 -19.05 15.14 3.33
CA GLU A 112 -18.98 16.59 3.59
C GLU A 112 -19.55 17.45 2.45
N ALA A 113 -19.60 16.91 1.22
CA ALA A 113 -20.17 17.62 0.08
C ALA A 113 -21.71 17.58 0.02
N GLU A 114 -22.33 16.72 0.83
CA GLU A 114 -23.80 16.61 0.95
C GLU A 114 -24.38 17.51 2.07
N GLU A 115 -23.53 18.11 2.91
CA GLU A 115 -23.88 19.14 3.92
C GLU A 115 -23.81 20.57 3.37
#